data_AF-A0A087PKK3-F1
#
_entry.id   AF-A0A087PKK3-F1
#
_cell.length_a   1.000
_cell.length_b   1.000
_cell.length_c   1.000
_cell.angle_alpha   90.00
_cell.angle_beta   90.00
_cell.angle_gamma   90.00
#
_symmetry.space_group_name_H-M   'P 1'
#
loop_
_entity.id
_entity.type
_entity.pdbx_description
1 polymer ?
#
loop_
_entity_poly.entity_id
_entity_poly.type
_entity_poly.pdbx_seq_one_letter_code
_entity_poly.pdbx_strand_id
1 'polypeptide(L)'
;MPLPGSAAFLRQQAELDGATLVQVAGYLRQMVQEITPLLDTLYFKATPLAVLECCATLEALAQEVEQDDVQTVAERVQEQVRAL
;
A
#
# COMPACT_ATOMS: atom_id res chain seq x y z
N MET A 1 2.49 -21.66 -16.86
CA MET A 1 2.89 -20.25 -17.10
C MET A 1 2.12 -19.76 -18.31
N PRO A 2 1.23 -18.77 -18.16
CA PRO A 2 0.50 -18.19 -19.28
C PRO A 2 1.45 -17.49 -20.26
N LEU A 3 1.04 -17.39 -21.53
CA LEU A 3 1.83 -16.74 -22.56
C LEU A 3 1.97 -15.25 -22.25
N PRO A 4 3.17 -14.66 -22.28
CA PRO A 4 3.35 -13.22 -22.09
C PRO A 4 2.44 -12.40 -23.01
N GLY A 5 1.82 -11.37 -22.45
CA GLY A 5 0.86 -10.51 -23.18
C GLY A 5 -0.53 -11.11 -23.41
N SER A 6 -0.76 -12.39 -23.08
CA SER A 6 -2.11 -12.95 -23.09
C SER A 6 -2.96 -12.39 -21.95
N ALA A 7 -4.29 -12.42 -22.11
CA ALA A 7 -5.21 -12.00 -21.05
C ALA A 7 -5.00 -12.74 -19.72
N ALA A 8 -4.64 -14.03 -19.77
CA ALA A 8 -4.35 -14.82 -18.58
C ALA A 8 -3.04 -14.35 -17.89
N PHE A 9 -2.03 -13.97 -18.68
CA PHE A 9 -0.79 -13.43 -18.13
C PHE A 9 -1.01 -12.06 -17.49
N LEU A 10 -1.73 -11.16 -18.15
CA LEU A 10 -2.01 -9.82 -17.60
C LEU A 10 -2.79 -9.90 -16.29
N ARG A 11 -3.79 -10.77 -16.19
CA ARG A 11 -4.54 -10.99 -14.94
C ARG A 11 -3.65 -11.51 -13.81
N GLN A 12 -2.81 -12.50 -14.11
CA GLN A 12 -1.86 -13.02 -13.12
C GLN A 12 -0.88 -11.94 -12.65
N GLN A 13 -0.39 -11.09 -13.56
CA GLN A 13 0.50 -9.99 -13.19
C GLN A 13 -0.21 -8.96 -12.30
N ALA A 14 -1.46 -8.61 -12.61
CA ALA A 14 -2.27 -7.71 -11.79
C ALA A 14 -2.46 -8.23 -10.35
N GLU A 15 -2.69 -9.54 -10.19
CA GLU A 15 -2.84 -10.17 -8.88
C GLU A 15 -1.53 -10.07 -8.08
N LEU A 16 -0.38 -10.29 -8.72
CA LEU A 16 0.92 -10.15 -8.08
C LEU A 16 1.24 -8.70 -7.70
N ASP A 17 0.93 -7.75 -8.59
CA ASP A 17 1.12 -6.33 -8.35
C ASP A 17 0.23 -5.87 -7.18
N GLY A 18 -1.05 -6.26 -7.18
CA GLY A 18 -1.98 -5.99 -6.07
C GLY A 18 -1.52 -6.61 -4.75
N ALA A 19 -1.05 -7.85 -4.76
CA ALA A 19 -0.49 -8.49 -3.55
C ALA A 19 0.76 -7.74 -3.03
N THR A 20 1.58 -7.21 -3.94
CA THR A 20 2.76 -6.41 -3.58
C THR A 20 2.36 -5.08 -2.95
N LEU A 21 1.34 -4.39 -3.48
CA LEU A 21 0.79 -3.16 -2.90
C LEU A 21 0.24 -3.39 -1.49
N VAL A 22 -0.49 -4.49 -1.28
CA VAL A 22 -0.96 -4.89 0.06
C VAL A 22 0.21 -5.14 1.02
N GLN A 23 1.30 -5.75 0.55
CA GLN A 23 2.50 -5.91 1.38
C GLN A 23 3.12 -4.56 1.77
N VAL A 24 3.19 -3.60 0.83
CA VAL A 24 3.68 -2.24 1.11
C VAL A 24 2.82 -1.57 2.18
N ALA A 25 1.49 -1.62 2.07
CA ALA A 25 0.58 -1.09 3.09
C ALA A 25 0.78 -1.78 4.45
N GLY A 26 1.00 -3.09 4.46
CA GLY A 26 1.37 -3.84 5.66
C GLY A 26 2.63 -3.30 6.34
N TYR A 27 3.69 -3.03 5.58
CA TYR A 27 4.92 -2.45 6.13
C TYR A 27 4.72 -1.05 6.70
N LEU A 28 3.90 -0.21 6.06
CA LEU A 28 3.58 1.12 6.58
C LEU A 28 2.89 1.03 7.94
N ARG A 29 1.93 0.11 8.11
CA ARG A 29 1.26 -0.11 9.40
C ARG A 29 2.17 -0.71 10.45
N GLN A 30 3.04 -1.64 10.06
CA GLN A 30 4.04 -2.19 10.97
C GLN A 30 4.96 -1.08 11.48
N MET A 31 5.41 -0.19 10.61
CA MET A 31 6.23 0.95 10.99
C MET A 31 5.52 1.86 12.00
N VAL A 32 4.22 2.12 11.83
CA VAL A 32 3.42 2.88 12.81
C VAL A 32 3.39 2.17 14.17
N GLN A 33 3.18 0.85 14.19
CA GLN A 33 3.18 0.06 15.42
C GLN A 33 4.53 0.09 16.13
N GLU A 34 5.64 0.14 15.39
CA GLU A 34 6.99 0.23 15.94
C GLU A 34 7.35 1.65 16.42
N ILE A 35 6.89 2.70 15.73
CA ILE A 35 7.18 4.10 16.08
C ILE A 35 6.38 4.55 17.30
N THR A 36 5.08 4.25 17.34
CA THR A 36 4.16 4.71 18.40
C THR A 36 4.70 4.53 19.83
N PRO A 37 5.21 3.35 20.26
CA PRO A 37 5.73 3.18 21.61
C PRO A 37 6.99 4.02 21.87
N LEU A 38 7.79 4.34 20.85
CA LEU A 38 8.93 5.26 21.02
C LEU A 38 8.44 6.67 21.34
N LEU A 39 7.33 7.10 20.71
CA LEU A 39 6.75 8.43 20.94
C LEU A 39 6.17 8.54 22.35
N ASP A 40 5.58 7.45 22.84
CA ASP A 40 5.03 7.38 24.19
C ASP A 40 6.08 7.55 25.29
N THR A 41 7.35 7.24 25.00
CA THR A 41 8.48 7.42 25.94
C THR A 41 9.04 8.84 25.95
N LEU A 42 8.68 9.69 24.99
CA LEU A 42 9.22 11.04 24.91
C LEU A 42 8.77 11.88 26.11
N TYR A 43 9.71 12.56 26.75
CA TYR A 43 9.43 13.52 27.82
C TYR A 43 8.75 14.78 27.28
N PHE A 44 9.17 15.24 26.08
CA PHE A 44 8.64 16.43 25.41
C PHE A 44 7.63 16.07 24.31
N LYS A 45 6.53 15.41 24.67
CA LYS A 45 5.58 14.80 23.72
C LYS A 45 4.98 15.74 22.68
N ALA A 46 4.85 17.03 22.97
CA ALA A 46 4.19 17.99 22.07
C ALA A 46 5.16 18.75 21.13
N THR A 47 6.47 18.54 21.27
CA THR A 47 7.47 19.36 20.56
C THR A 47 7.83 18.85 19.16
N PRO A 48 8.03 17.53 18.92
CA PRO A 48 8.39 17.05 17.60
C PRO A 48 7.15 16.78 16.75
N LEU A 49 6.49 17.84 16.27
CA LEU A 49 5.23 17.78 15.50
C LEU A 49 5.30 16.80 14.31
N ALA A 50 6.37 16.84 13.52
CA ALA A 50 6.54 15.96 12.37
C ALA A 50 6.49 14.46 12.76
N VAL A 51 6.96 14.13 13.96
CA VAL A 51 6.97 12.76 14.47
C VAL A 51 5.58 12.37 15.01
N LEU A 52 4.82 13.31 15.56
CA LEU A 52 3.44 13.07 15.98
C LEU A 52 2.51 12.86 14.78
N GLU A 53 2.74 13.62 13.71
CA GLU A 53 1.93 13.55 12.48
C GLU A 53 2.32 12.36 11.59
N CYS A 54 3.52 11.80 11.74
CA CYS A 54 3.99 10.74 10.85
C CYS A 54 3.15 9.46 10.97
N CYS A 55 2.74 9.07 12.18
CA CYS A 55 1.95 7.86 12.39
C CYS A 55 0.59 7.97 11.67
N ALA A 56 -0.12 9.09 11.85
CA ALA A 56 -1.39 9.33 11.16
C ALA A 56 -1.21 9.39 9.64
N THR A 57 -0.12 10.00 9.16
CA THR A 57 0.19 10.08 7.71
C THR A 57 0.48 8.69 7.12
N LEU A 58 1.26 7.86 7.82
CA LEU A 58 1.59 6.51 7.40
C LEU A 58 0.36 5.60 7.40
N GLU A 59 -0.53 5.72 8.39
CA GLU A 59 -1.80 4.99 8.41
C GLU A 59 -2.71 5.38 7.25
N ALA A 60 -2.86 6.69 6.99
CA ALA A 60 -3.64 7.19 5.87
C ALA A 60 -3.08 6.69 4.52
N LEU A 61 -1.77 6.76 4.34
CA LEU A 61 -1.10 6.24 3.14
C LEU A 61 -1.31 4.74 2.97
N ALA A 62 -1.21 3.96 4.04
CA ALA A 62 -1.46 2.52 3.99
C ALA A 62 -2.91 2.20 3.57
N GLN A 63 -3.86 3.00 4.02
CA GLN A 63 -5.26 2.86 3.63
C GLN A 63 -5.48 3.20 2.15
N GLU A 64 -4.89 4.29 1.66
CA GLU A 64 -4.98 4.71 0.25
C GLU A 64 -4.41 3.63 -0.69
N VAL A 65 -3.26 3.06 -0.34
CA VAL A 65 -2.65 1.98 -1.14
C VAL A 65 -3.56 0.75 -1.23
N GLU A 66 -4.21 0.35 -0.13
CA GLU A 66 -5.08 -0.85 -0.13
C GLU A 66 -6.41 -0.64 -0.84
N GLN A 67 -6.96 0.57 -0.76
CA GLN A 67 -8.28 0.87 -1.30
C GLN A 67 -8.20 1.35 -2.75
N ASP A 68 -7.36 2.35 -3.02
CA ASP A 68 -7.37 3.07 -4.28
C ASP A 68 -6.37 2.51 -5.28
N ASP A 69 -5.12 2.25 -4.86
CA ASP A 69 -4.08 1.77 -5.79
C ASP A 69 -4.33 0.34 -6.25
N VAL A 70 -4.73 -0.56 -5.34
CA VAL A 70 -5.11 -1.94 -5.68
C VAL A 70 -6.30 -1.95 -6.64
N GLN A 71 -7.31 -1.11 -6.41
CA GLN A 71 -8.44 -0.98 -7.32
C GLN A 71 -8.01 -0.45 -8.69
N THR A 72 -7.14 0.57 -8.72
CA THR A 72 -6.60 1.15 -9.95
C THR A 72 -5.90 0.10 -10.82
N VAL A 73 -5.07 -0.77 -10.21
CA VAL A 73 -4.41 -1.86 -10.93
C VAL A 73 -5.43 -2.85 -11.50
N ALA A 74 -6.44 -3.22 -10.70
CA ALA A 74 -7.49 -4.14 -11.14
C ALA A 74 -8.29 -3.58 -12.33
N GLU A 75 -8.63 -2.29 -12.30
CA GLU A 75 -9.32 -1.60 -13.39
C GLU A 75 -8.47 -1.54 -14.66
N ARG A 76 -7.19 -1.18 -14.54
CA ARG A 76 -6.29 -1.10 -15.70
C ARG A 76 -6.09 -2.43 -16.40
N VAL A 77 -6.00 -3.53 -15.66
CA VAL A 77 -5.91 -4.86 -16.29
C VAL A 77 -7.21 -5.24 -16.98
N GLN A 78 -8.37 -4.87 -16.46
CA GLN A 78 -9.63 -5.13 -17.16
C GLN A 78 -9.70 -4.38 -18.50
N GLU A 79 -9.26 -3.13 -18.53
CA GLU A 79 -9.22 -2.34 -19.76
C GLU A 79 -8.23 -2.92 -20.78
N GLN A 80 -7.01 -3.27 -20.35
CA GLN A 80 -6.01 -3.88 -21.23
C GLN A 80 -6.49 -5.22 -21.79
N VAL A 81 -7.13 -6.06 -20.97
CA VAL A 81 -7.68 -7.34 -21.41
C VAL A 81 -8.83 -7.16 -22.40
N ARG A 82 -9.66 -6.12 -22.25
CA ARG A 82 -10.72 -5.80 -23.23
C ARG A 82 -10.18 -5.30 -24.58
N ALA A 83 -8.95 -4.79 -24.59
CA ALA A 83 -8.29 -4.27 -25.79
C ALA A 83 -7.48 -5.33 -26.55
N LEU A 84 -7.30 -6.54 -25.99
CA LEU A 84 -6.67 -7.70 -26.64
C LEU A 84 -7.65 -8.42 -27.57
#